data_AF-A0A914QAK0-F1
#
_entry.id   AF-A0A914QAK0-F1
#
_cell.length_a   1.000
_cell.length_b   1.000
_cell.length_c   1.000
_cell.angle_alpha   90.00
_cell.angle_beta   90.00
_cell.angle_gamma   90.00
#
_symmetry.space_group_name_H-M   'P 1'
#
loop_
_entity.id
_entity.type
_entity.pdbx_description
1 polymer ?
#
loop_
_entity_poly.entity_id
_entity_poly.type
_entity_poly.pdbx_seq_one_letter_code
_entity_poly.pdbx_strand_id
1 'polypeptide(L)'
;MLTALFGLYHYNQGNPLSLFWRAAYSSLSRLAWGLGLTWIIVSCYYGYGGPINQFMSWNIWVPLGRLSYCAYLVHYNLINYVYGLEKNAIYYSSLWQIILNYFIPITALSFALAMVLSVLVEVPAGKLETLLLRPRPREKHFKKDDYEPSWEITNVEEKNLKNGDIKF
;
A
#
# COMPACT_ATOMS: atom_id res chain seq x y z
N MET A 1 -14.34 -17.93 -2.78
CA MET A 1 -13.23 -18.23 -1.84
C MET A 1 -13.31 -19.62 -1.23
N LEU A 2 -14.34 -19.95 -0.46
CA LEU A 2 -14.46 -21.27 0.20
C LEU A 2 -14.60 -22.44 -0.78
N THR A 3 -15.38 -22.29 -1.85
CA THR A 3 -15.49 -23.31 -2.93
C THR A 3 -14.16 -23.60 -3.62
N ALA A 4 -13.28 -22.60 -3.74
CA ALA A 4 -11.94 -22.78 -4.27
C ALA A 4 -11.00 -23.48 -3.26
N LEU A 5 -11.27 -23.46 -1.96
CA LEU A 5 -10.48 -24.20 -0.96
C LEU A 5 -11.00 -25.63 -0.77
N PHE A 6 -12.32 -25.81 -0.71
CA PHE A 6 -12.96 -27.11 -0.48
C PHE A 6 -13.08 -27.99 -1.73
N GLY A 7 -12.96 -27.42 -2.94
CA GLY A 7 -13.06 -28.18 -4.18
C GLY A 7 -11.97 -29.24 -4.36
N LEU A 8 -10.79 -29.06 -3.76
CA LEU A 8 -9.71 -30.05 -3.79
C LEU A 8 -9.82 -31.12 -2.69
N TYR A 9 -10.66 -30.90 -1.68
CA TYR A 9 -10.80 -31.82 -0.54
C TYR A 9 -11.31 -33.20 -0.98
N HIS A 10 -12.23 -33.24 -1.95
CA HIS A 10 -12.71 -34.49 -2.55
C HIS A 10 -11.68 -35.16 -3.48
N TYR A 11 -10.82 -34.38 -4.14
CA TYR A 11 -9.74 -34.91 -4.99
C TYR A 11 -8.66 -35.63 -4.16
N ASN A 12 -8.35 -35.11 -2.97
CA ASN A 12 -7.35 -35.69 -2.07
C ASN A 12 -7.80 -37.01 -1.40
N GLN A 13 -9.08 -37.38 -1.50
CA GLN A 13 -9.63 -38.63 -0.95
C GLN A 13 -9.63 -39.79 -1.96
N GLY A 14 -8.93 -39.65 -3.08
CA GLY A 14 -8.72 -40.74 -4.05
C GLY A 14 -9.85 -40.95 -5.06
N ASN A 15 -10.87 -40.09 -5.09
CA ASN A 15 -11.90 -40.11 -6.11
C ASN A 15 -11.45 -39.34 -7.37
N PRO A 16 -11.34 -39.97 -8.55
CA PRO A 16 -10.95 -39.27 -9.76
C PRO A 16 -12.09 -38.36 -10.23
N LEU A 17 -11.95 -37.05 -10.01
CA LEU A 17 -12.83 -36.06 -10.62
C LEU A 17 -12.70 -36.11 -12.15
N SER A 18 -13.82 -35.92 -12.84
CA SER A 18 -13.82 -35.83 -14.31
C SER A 18 -12.87 -34.72 -14.79
N LEU A 19 -12.28 -34.94 -15.98
CA LEU A 19 -11.27 -34.03 -16.56
C LEU A 19 -11.79 -32.59 -16.68
N PHE A 20 -13.07 -32.45 -17.02
CA PHE A 20 -13.75 -31.16 -17.11
C PHE A 20 -13.73 -30.39 -15.78
N TRP A 21 -14.13 -31.02 -14.67
CA TRP A 21 -14.15 -30.36 -13.36
C TRP A 21 -12.75 -29.97 -12.87
N ARG A 22 -11.73 -30.78 -13.20
CA ARG A 22 -10.34 -30.48 -12.85
C ARG A 22 -9.81 -29.24 -13.59
N ALA A 23 -10.05 -29.16 -14.90
CA ALA A 23 -9.64 -28.02 -15.72
C ALA A 23 -10.40 -26.74 -15.35
N ALA A 24 -11.72 -26.85 -15.13
CA ALA A 24 -12.56 -25.76 -14.69
C ALA A 24 -12.10 -25.20 -13.33
N TYR A 25 -11.86 -26.07 -12.35
CA TYR A 25 -11.37 -25.65 -11.03
C TYR A 25 -10.00 -24.98 -11.10
N SER A 26 -9.06 -25.51 -11.89
CA SER A 26 -7.72 -24.92 -12.05
C SER A 26 -7.79 -23.47 -12.57
N SER A 27 -8.67 -23.21 -13.54
CA SER A 27 -8.80 -21.89 -14.17
C SER A 27 -9.65 -20.93 -13.33
N LEU A 28 -10.76 -21.41 -12.76
CA LEU A 28 -11.71 -20.58 -12.02
C LEU A 28 -11.26 -20.28 -10.60
N SER A 29 -10.41 -21.10 -9.99
CA SER A 29 -9.95 -20.90 -8.60
C SER A 29 -9.29 -19.54 -8.40
N ARG A 30 -8.37 -19.16 -9.31
CA ARG A 30 -7.66 -17.87 -9.27
C ARG A 30 -8.61 -16.70 -9.55
N LEU A 31 -9.54 -16.87 -10.49
CA LEU A 31 -10.55 -15.86 -10.82
C LEU A 31 -11.52 -15.64 -9.65
N ALA A 32 -12.05 -16.71 -9.07
CA ALA A 32 -12.94 -16.65 -7.92
C ALA A 32 -12.26 -16.07 -6.67
N TRP A 33 -10.95 -16.28 -6.51
CA TRP A 33 -10.16 -15.61 -5.48
C TRP A 33 -10.03 -14.10 -5.75
N GLY A 34 -9.63 -13.73 -6.97
CA GLY A 34 -9.51 -12.32 -7.38
C GLY A 34 -10.83 -11.55 -7.30
N LEU A 35 -11.94 -12.16 -7.72
CA LEU A 35 -13.29 -11.58 -7.59
C LEU A 35 -13.69 -11.40 -6.13
N GLY A 36 -13.37 -12.35 -5.26
CA GLY A 36 -13.60 -12.21 -3.82
C GLY A 36 -12.83 -11.02 -3.23
N LEU A 37 -11.54 -10.89 -3.56
CA LEU A 37 -10.73 -9.75 -3.13
C LEU A 37 -11.26 -8.43 -3.70
N THR A 38 -11.65 -8.41 -4.98
CA THR A 38 -12.23 -7.23 -5.63
C THR A 38 -13.50 -6.79 -4.95
N TRP A 39 -14.38 -7.74 -4.59
CA TRP A 39 -15.60 -7.44 -3.86
C TRP A 39 -15.32 -6.81 -2.49
N ILE A 40 -14.29 -7.28 -1.77
CA ILE A 40 -13.87 -6.68 -0.49
C ILE A 40 -13.42 -5.24 -0.71
N ILE A 41 -12.57 -4.98 -1.71
CA ILE A 41 -12.06 -3.65 -2.02
C ILE A 41 -13.21 -2.70 -2.38
N VAL A 42 -14.13 -3.14 -3.24
CA VAL A 42 -15.33 -2.38 -3.62
C VAL A 42 -16.21 -2.10 -2.40
N SER A 43 -16.40 -3.08 -1.52
CA SER A 43 -17.16 -2.91 -0.28
C SER A 43 -16.52 -1.90 0.67
N CYS A 44 -15.18 -1.87 0.73
CA CYS A 44 -14.43 -0.85 1.47
C CYS A 44 -14.59 0.54 0.84
N TYR A 45 -14.53 0.65 -0.50
CA TYR A 45 -14.67 1.91 -1.21
C TYR A 45 -16.05 2.58 -1.00
N TYR A 46 -17.13 1.80 -1.04
CA TYR A 46 -18.49 2.30 -0.80
C TYR A 46 -18.85 2.47 0.69
N GLY A 47 -17.90 2.25 1.61
CA GLY A 47 -18.11 2.44 3.06
C GLY A 47 -18.93 1.35 3.75
N TYR A 48 -19.35 0.30 3.03
CA TYR A 48 -20.07 -0.86 3.59
C TYR A 48 -19.16 -1.85 4.34
N GLY A 49 -17.85 -1.61 4.37
CA GLY A 49 -16.85 -2.50 4.97
C GLY A 49 -16.74 -2.49 6.50
N GLY A 50 -17.46 -1.61 7.21
CA GLY A 50 -17.49 -1.54 8.67
C GLY A 50 -16.10 -1.64 9.33
N PRO A 51 -15.81 -2.67 10.15
CA PRO A 51 -14.51 -2.84 10.83
C PRO A 51 -13.34 -3.12 9.87
N ILE A 52 -13.59 -3.75 8.71
CA ILE A 52 -12.56 -4.04 7.70
C ILE A 52 -12.06 -2.73 7.08
N ASN A 53 -12.94 -1.74 6.90
CA ASN A 53 -12.56 -0.42 6.41
C ASN A 53 -11.62 0.29 7.38
N GLN A 54 -11.90 0.23 8.69
CA GLN A 54 -11.04 0.81 9.72
C GLN A 54 -9.68 0.10 9.82
N PHE A 55 -9.66 -1.23 9.65
CA PHE A 55 -8.41 -1.98 9.58
C PHE A 55 -7.59 -1.58 8.35
N MET A 56 -8.21 -1.46 7.18
CA MET A 56 -7.53 -1.18 5.91
C MET A 56 -7.11 0.28 5.75
N SER A 57 -7.77 1.23 6.42
CA SER A 57 -7.41 2.66 6.40
C SER A 57 -6.24 3.02 7.32
N TRP A 58 -5.63 2.05 7.99
CA TRP A 58 -4.57 2.32 8.96
C TRP A 58 -3.25 2.69 8.26
N ASN A 59 -2.65 3.82 8.65
CA ASN A 59 -1.36 4.28 8.10
C ASN A 59 -0.19 3.29 8.25
N ILE A 60 -0.34 2.23 9.06
CA ILE A 60 0.65 1.16 9.21
C ILE A 60 0.82 0.31 7.93
N TRP A 61 -0.20 0.26 7.05
CA TRP A 61 -0.12 -0.48 5.78
C TRP A 61 0.85 0.14 4.79
N VAL A 62 1.07 1.46 4.88
CA VAL A 62 1.97 2.18 3.97
C VAL A 62 3.42 1.69 4.12
N PRO A 63 4.06 1.73 5.30
CA PRO A 63 5.42 1.18 5.45
C PRO A 63 5.45 -0.35 5.29
N LEU A 64 4.40 -1.07 5.70
CA LEU A 64 4.34 -2.53 5.57
C LEU A 64 4.28 -2.99 4.10
N GLY A 65 3.53 -2.29 3.25
CA GLY A 65 3.46 -2.55 1.83
C GLY A 65 4.81 -2.34 1.14
N ARG A 66 5.54 -1.28 1.53
CA ARG A 66 6.89 -0.99 1.03
C ARG A 66 7.89 -2.06 1.45
N LEU A 67 7.88 -2.47 2.72
CA LEU A 67 8.75 -3.55 3.22
C LEU A 67 8.48 -4.86 2.48
N SER A 68 7.20 -5.20 2.28
CA SER A 68 6.79 -6.41 1.56
C SER A 68 7.27 -6.39 0.10
N TYR A 69 7.23 -5.22 -0.54
CA TYR A 69 7.75 -5.04 -1.89
C TYR A 69 9.29 -5.24 -1.96
N CYS A 70 10.03 -4.64 -1.03
CA CYS A 70 11.48 -4.85 -0.93
C CYS A 70 11.81 -6.34 -0.69
N ALA A 71 11.05 -7.01 0.19
CA ALA A 71 11.21 -8.43 0.46
C ALA A 71 10.97 -9.27 -0.79
N TYR A 72 9.91 -8.98 -1.55
CA TYR A 72 9.63 -9.68 -2.81
C TYR A 72 10.80 -9.59 -3.81
N LEU A 73 11.37 -8.40 -4.01
CA LEU A 73 12.50 -8.20 -4.93
C LEU A 73 13.75 -8.98 -4.51
N VAL A 74 14.08 -8.97 -3.22
CA VAL A 74 15.26 -9.70 -2.70
C VAL A 74 15.01 -11.19 -2.70
N HIS A 75 13.81 -11.64 -2.34
CA HIS A 75 13.51 -13.05 -2.12
C HIS A 75 13.82 -13.90 -3.35
N TYR A 76 13.40 -13.47 -4.54
CA TYR A 76 13.71 -14.20 -5.78
C TYR A 76 15.21 -14.26 -6.08
N ASN A 77 15.93 -13.15 -5.90
CA ASN A 77 17.38 -13.10 -6.11
C ASN A 77 18.12 -13.99 -5.10
N LEU A 78 17.69 -13.96 -3.83
CA LEU A 78 18.26 -14.77 -2.75
C LEU A 78 18.05 -16.26 -2.99
N ILE A 79 16.86 -16.66 -3.45
CA ILE A 79 16.59 -18.03 -3.89
C ILE A 79 17.61 -18.42 -4.96
N ASN A 80 17.69 -17.71 -6.08
CA ASN A 80 18.62 -18.07 -7.16
C ASN A 80 20.08 -18.15 -6.69
N TYR A 81 20.48 -17.25 -5.79
CA TYR A 81 21.82 -17.27 -5.20
C TYR A 81 22.07 -18.53 -4.36
N VAL A 82 21.15 -18.87 -3.44
CA VAL A 82 21.27 -20.06 -2.58
C VAL A 82 21.27 -21.34 -3.42
N TYR A 83 20.37 -21.45 -4.40
CA TYR A 83 20.34 -22.60 -5.30
C TYR A 83 21.59 -22.68 -6.20
N GLY A 84 22.20 -21.55 -6.57
CA GLY A 84 23.45 -21.50 -7.34
C GLY A 84 24.71 -21.86 -6.54
N LEU A 85 24.66 -21.75 -5.21
CA LEU A 85 25.75 -22.21 -4.33
C LEU A 85 25.74 -23.74 -4.15
N GLU A 86 24.56 -24.35 -4.27
CA GLU A 86 24.40 -25.80 -4.11
C GLU A 86 24.97 -26.54 -5.33
N LYS A 87 26.13 -27.18 -5.17
CA LYS A 87 26.78 -27.95 -6.25
C LYS A 87 26.24 -29.38 -6.41
N ASN A 88 25.43 -29.84 -5.47
CA ASN A 88 24.90 -31.20 -5.41
C ASN A 88 23.38 -31.21 -5.65
N ALA A 89 22.85 -32.35 -6.14
CA ALA A 89 21.42 -32.54 -6.28
C ALA A 89 20.72 -32.45 -4.90
N ILE A 90 19.73 -31.57 -4.79
CA ILE A 90 19.00 -31.36 -3.54
C ILE A 90 18.13 -32.59 -3.26
N TYR A 91 18.43 -33.28 -2.16
CA TYR A 91 17.65 -34.44 -1.73
C TYR A 91 16.40 -34.01 -0.95
N TYR A 92 15.27 -34.02 -1.63
CA TYR A 92 13.96 -33.72 -1.05
C TYR A 92 13.35 -34.96 -0.37
N SER A 93 13.85 -35.36 0.80
CA SER A 93 13.37 -36.59 1.46
C SER A 93 12.07 -36.41 2.26
N SER A 94 11.81 -35.21 2.79
CA SER A 94 10.68 -34.96 3.68
C SER A 94 10.26 -33.49 3.62
N LEU A 95 8.95 -33.20 3.54
CA LEU A 95 8.42 -31.83 3.56
C LEU A 95 8.90 -31.03 4.78
N TRP A 96 8.99 -31.68 5.94
CA TRP A 96 9.46 -31.06 7.18
C TRP A 96 10.89 -30.55 7.08
N GLN A 97 11.79 -31.34 6.47
CA GLN A 97 13.18 -30.93 6.26
C GLN A 97 13.29 -29.73 5.32
N ILE A 98 12.47 -29.70 4.28
CA ILE A 98 12.43 -28.58 3.31
C ILE A 98 12.00 -27.28 4.01
N ILE A 99 10.96 -27.38 4.83
CA ILE A 99 10.42 -26.22 5.56
C ILE A 99 11.47 -25.67 6.53
N LEU A 100 12.06 -26.54 7.34
CA LEU A 100 13.02 -26.12 8.36
C LEU A 100 14.36 -25.65 7.78
N ASN A 101 14.91 -26.35 6.79
CA ASN A 101 16.27 -26.08 6.30
C ASN A 101 16.34 -25.05 5.18
N TYR A 102 15.28 -24.88 4.38
CA TYR A 102 15.29 -23.97 3.24
C TYR A 102 14.25 -22.85 3.40
N PHE A 103 12.99 -23.20 3.64
CA PHE A 103 11.91 -22.20 3.60
C PHE A 103 12.04 -21.13 4.70
N ILE A 104 12.15 -21.53 5.96
CA ILE A 104 12.27 -20.61 7.10
C ILE A 104 13.52 -19.72 6.98
N PRO A 105 14.74 -20.25 6.78
CA PRO A 105 15.94 -19.40 6.75
C PRO A 105 15.98 -18.46 5.55
N ILE A 106 15.59 -18.91 4.35
CA ILE A 106 15.55 -18.06 3.15
C ILE A 106 14.53 -16.93 3.34
N THR A 107 13.37 -17.23 3.90
CA THR A 107 12.34 -16.23 4.17
C THR A 107 12.81 -15.24 5.22
N ALA A 108 13.35 -15.70 6.36
CA ALA A 108 13.87 -14.84 7.42
C ALA A 108 14.98 -13.92 6.91
N LEU A 109 15.93 -14.46 6.14
CA LEU A 109 17.03 -13.68 5.56
C LEU A 109 16.52 -12.67 4.53
N SER A 110 15.51 -13.03 3.72
CA SER A 110 14.91 -12.09 2.77
C SER A 110 14.24 -10.91 3.46
N PHE A 111 13.53 -11.12 4.57
CA PHE A 111 12.95 -10.02 5.36
C PHE A 111 14.01 -9.17 6.06
N ALA A 112 15.09 -9.77 6.56
CA ALA A 112 16.20 -9.03 7.16
C ALA A 112 16.88 -8.11 6.14
N LEU A 113 17.18 -8.62 4.94
CA LEU A 113 17.75 -7.83 3.85
C LEU A 113 16.76 -6.78 3.32
N ALA A 114 15.47 -7.12 3.24
CA ALA A 114 14.43 -6.18 2.85
C ALA A 114 14.34 -4.99 3.79
N MET A 115 14.50 -5.19 5.10
CA MET A 115 14.51 -4.11 6.09
C MET A 115 15.67 -3.15 5.86
N VAL A 116 16.86 -3.69 5.56
CA VAL A 116 18.03 -2.85 5.24
C VAL A 116 17.78 -2.05 3.96
N LEU A 117 17.29 -2.70 2.90
CA LEU A 117 16.98 -2.03 1.64
C LEU A 117 15.85 -1.01 1.78
N SER A 118 14.81 -1.30 2.58
CA SER A 118 13.71 -0.36 2.78
C SER A 118 14.21 0.92 3.44
N VAL A 119 15.07 0.83 4.45
CA VAL A 119 15.69 2.01 5.09
C VAL A 119 16.56 2.77 4.09
N LEU A 120 17.38 2.06 3.32
CA LEU A 120 18.27 2.67 2.31
C LEU A 120 17.51 3.35 1.17
N VAL A 121 16.31 2.88 0.81
CA VAL A 121 15.48 3.49 -0.23
C VAL A 121 14.57 4.58 0.34
N GLU A 122 14.07 4.41 1.55
CA GLU A 122 13.13 5.34 2.17
C GLU A 122 13.76 6.71 2.47
N VAL A 123 15.00 6.73 2.96
CA VAL A 123 15.76 7.98 3.21
C VAL A 123 15.99 8.82 1.93
N PRO A 124 16.50 8.26 0.81
CA PRO A 124 16.64 9.01 -0.42
C PRO A 124 15.31 9.27 -1.12
N ALA A 125 14.33 8.35 -1.09
CA ALA A 125 13.04 8.54 -1.72
C ALA A 125 12.25 9.70 -1.08
N GLY A 126 12.26 9.81 0.25
CA GLY A 126 11.61 10.93 0.93
C GLY A 126 12.24 12.29 0.59
N LYS A 127 13.55 12.35 0.43
CA LYS A 127 14.26 13.55 -0.03
C LYS A 127 13.98 13.86 -1.50
N LEU A 128 13.91 12.83 -2.34
CA LEU A 128 13.60 12.99 -3.77
C LEU A 128 12.18 13.51 -3.98
N GLU A 129 11.22 13.00 -3.22
CA GLU A 129 9.84 13.46 -3.24
C GLU A 129 9.72 14.94 -2.85
N THR A 130 10.44 15.37 -1.81
CA THR A 130 10.44 16.79 -1.43
C THR A 130 11.16 17.69 -2.43
N LEU A 131 12.13 17.19 -3.19
CA LEU A 131 12.79 17.95 -4.25
C LEU A 131 11.96 18.01 -5.55
N LEU A 132 11.23 16.94 -5.86
CA LEU A 132 10.49 16.80 -7.11
C LEU A 132 9.06 17.35 -7.01
N LEU A 133 8.42 17.21 -5.85
CA LEU A 133 7.04 17.68 -5.61
C LEU A 133 6.95 19.00 -4.86
N ARG A 134 8.06 19.63 -4.44
CA ARG A 134 8.01 20.99 -3.88
C ARG A 134 7.37 21.92 -4.91
N PRO A 135 6.13 22.39 -4.70
CA PRO A 135 5.63 23.49 -5.50
C PRO A 135 6.51 24.68 -5.14
N ARG A 136 6.97 25.45 -6.14
CA ARG A 136 7.58 26.76 -5.89
C ARG A 136 6.75 27.48 -4.82
N PRO A 137 7.37 28.12 -3.81
CA PRO A 137 6.61 28.92 -2.86
C PRO A 137 5.72 29.84 -3.69
N ARG A 138 4.39 29.66 -3.58
CA ARG A 138 3.46 30.57 -4.21
C ARG A 138 3.70 31.89 -3.48
N GLU A 139 4.45 32.79 -4.12
CA GLU A 139 4.61 34.15 -3.69
C GLU A 139 3.21 34.63 -3.35
N LYS A 140 2.94 34.89 -2.06
CA LYS A 140 1.65 35.39 -1.63
C LYS A 140 1.52 36.73 -2.35
N HIS A 141 0.78 36.75 -3.45
CA HIS A 141 0.43 37.99 -4.13
C HIS A 141 -0.32 38.81 -3.09
N PHE A 142 0.36 39.81 -2.54
CA PHE A 142 -0.23 40.75 -1.61
C PHE A 142 -1.35 41.44 -2.39
N LYS A 143 -2.59 41.01 -2.19
CA LYS A 143 -3.76 41.66 -2.79
C LYS A 143 -3.80 43.07 -2.23
N LYS A 144 -3.60 44.06 -3.10
CA LYS A 144 -3.77 45.48 -2.75
C LYS A 144 -5.20 45.82 -2.32
N ASP A 145 -6.15 44.91 -2.56
CA ASP A 145 -7.58 45.09 -2.32
C ASP A 145 -7.94 45.01 -0.82
N ASP A 146 -7.06 44.48 0.02
CA ASP A 146 -7.24 44.44 1.48
C ASP A 146 -6.70 45.72 2.19
N TYR A 147 -6.18 46.68 1.41
CA TYR A 147 -5.72 47.97 1.91
C TYR A 147 -6.79 49.04 1.66
N GLU A 148 -7.69 49.24 2.63
CA GLU A 148 -8.40 50.52 2.71
C GLU A 148 -7.38 51.60 3.08
N PRO A 149 -7.14 52.61 2.24
CA PRO A 149 -6.20 53.67 2.55
C PRO A 149 -6.67 54.41 3.80
N SER A 150 -5.81 54.52 4.81
CA SER A 150 -6.11 55.24 6.06
C SER A 150 -6.63 56.66 5.84
N TRP A 151 -6.23 57.31 4.73
CA TRP A 151 -6.69 58.65 4.39
C TRP A 151 -8.16 58.69 3.92
N GLU A 152 -8.71 57.59 3.38
CA GLU A 152 -10.14 57.50 3.05
C GLU A 152 -10.99 57.48 4.32
N ILE A 153 -10.54 56.75 5.35
CA ILE A 153 -11.22 56.72 6.66
C ILE A 153 -11.20 58.10 7.30
N THR A 154 -10.06 58.81 7.29
CA THR A 154 -9.98 60.18 7.84
C THR A 154 -10.84 61.17 7.08
N ASN A 155 -10.96 61.04 5.75
CA ASN A 155 -11.78 61.93 4.94
C ASN A 155 -13.28 61.70 5.17
N VAL A 156 -13.70 60.45 5.37
CA VAL A 156 -15.08 60.09 5.74
C VAL A 156 -15.41 60.62 7.13
N GLU A 157 -14.49 60.47 8.08
CA GLU A 157 -14.65 60.93 9.47
C GLU A 157 -14.72 62.47 9.55
N GLU A 158 -13.86 63.19 8.82
CA GLU A 158 -13.95 64.66 8.69
C GLU A 158 -15.26 65.12 8.05
N LYS A 159 -15.75 64.39 7.05
CA LYS A 159 -17.02 64.73 6.37
C LYS A 159 -18.22 64.51 7.29
N ASN A 160 -18.20 63.44 8.09
CA ASN A 160 -19.24 63.16 9.08
C ASN A 160 -19.22 64.17 10.24
N LEU A 161 -18.02 64.60 10.68
CA LEU A 161 -17.87 65.67 11.68
C LEU A 161 -18.42 67.01 11.18
N LYS A 162 -18.18 67.37 9.91
CA LYS A 162 -18.68 68.62 9.32
C LYS A 162 -20.19 68.60 9.07
N ASN A 163 -20.77 67.43 8.84
CA ASN A 163 -22.21 67.27 8.60
C ASN A 163 -23.03 67.07 9.89
N GLY A 164 -22.40 66.97 11.07
CA GLY A 164 -23.10 66.87 12.35
C GLY A 164 -23.80 65.53 12.61
N ASP A 165 -23.51 64.50 11.82
CA ASP A 165 -24.22 63.21 11.83
C ASP A 165 -23.65 62.18 12.80
N ILE A 166 -23.00 62.61 13.89
CA ILE A 166 -22.51 61.70 14.94
C ILE A 166 -23.48 61.71 16.11
N LYS A 167 -24.44 60.77 16.10
CA LYS A 167 -25.16 60.40 17.32
C LYS A 167 -24.26 59.51 18.17
N PHE A 168 -23.98 59.97 19.39
CA PHE A 168 -23.43 59.14 20.47
C PHE A 168 -24.35 57.94 20.78
#